data_AF-A0AAW8J7T8-F1
#
_entry.id   AF-A0AAW8J7T8-F1
#
_cell.length_a   1.000
_cell.length_b   1.000
_cell.length_c   1.000
_cell.angle_alpha   90.00
_cell.angle_beta   90.00
_cell.angle_gamma   90.00
#
_symmetry.space_group_name_H-M   'P 1'
#
loop_
_entity.id
_entity.type
_entity.pdbx_description
1 polymer ?
#
loop_
_entity_poly.entity_id
_entity_poly.type
_entity_poly.pdbx_seq_one_letter_code
_entity_poly.pdbx_strand_id
1 'polypeptide(L)' 'MKTTVKYIVLKSKDYQLGTSLFEEELDCDADYFDRIPRVIRYQQHDFQVKSKELQRKQIFDEFEESQAIVVKVIALN' A
#
# COMPACT_ATOMS: atom_id res chain seq x y z
N MET A 1 7.53 -11.73 -8.16
CA MET A 1 6.10 -12.03 -7.90
C MET A 1 5.35 -10.72 -8.09
N LYS A 2 4.22 -10.72 -8.80
CA LYS A 2 3.52 -9.46 -9.08
C LYS A 2 2.87 -8.94 -7.79
N THR A 3 3.34 -7.80 -7.28
CA THR A 3 2.82 -7.16 -6.06
C THR A 3 2.21 -5.81 -6.37
N THR A 4 0.91 -5.65 -6.15
CA THR A 4 0.23 -4.35 -6.21
C THR A 4 0.16 -3.75 -4.81
N VAL A 5 0.57 -2.50 -4.67
CA VAL A 5 0.54 -1.77 -3.38
C VAL A 5 -0.28 -0.51 -3.53
N LYS A 6 -1.25 -0.32 -2.64
CA LYS A 6 -2.16 0.81 -2.66
C LYS A 6 -2.15 1.55 -1.34
N TYR A 7 -1.95 2.87 -1.37
CA TYR A 7 -1.91 3.71 -0.18
C TYR A 7 -3.21 4.52 -0.06
N ILE A 8 -3.93 4.36 1.05
CA ILE A 8 -5.25 4.96 1.29
C ILE A 8 -5.21 5.85 2.53
N VAL A 9 -5.72 7.08 2.41
CA VAL A 9 -5.82 8.01 3.53
C VAL A 9 -7.02 7.68 4.43
N LEU A 10 -6.77 7.54 5.73
CA LEU A 10 -7.80 7.38 6.75
C LEU A 10 -8.20 8.69 7.42
N LYS A 11 -7.31 9.68 7.44
CA LYS A 11 -7.60 10.99 8.04
C LYS A 11 -6.60 12.01 7.53
N SER A 12 -7.10 13.11 6.98
CA SER A 12 -6.33 14.29 6.65
C SER A 12 -7.22 15.53 6.63
N LYS A 13 -6.62 16.72 6.72
CA LYS A 13 -7.29 17.98 6.39
C LYS A 13 -7.35 18.20 4.88
N ASP A 14 -6.34 17.72 4.16
CA ASP A 14 -6.11 18.00 2.74
C ASP A 14 -6.68 16.90 1.82
N TYR A 15 -7.05 15.74 2.38
CA TYR A 15 -7.57 14.59 1.63
C TYR A 15 -8.88 14.09 2.21
N GLN A 16 -9.78 13.65 1.34
CA GLN A 16 -11.01 12.98 1.76
C GLN A 16 -10.68 11.59 2.36
N LEU A 17 -11.52 11.14 3.28
CA LEU A 17 -11.43 9.80 3.84
C LEU A 17 -11.57 8.76 2.72
N GLY A 18 -10.65 7.80 2.67
CA GLY A 18 -10.64 6.74 1.66
C GLY A 18 -9.98 7.14 0.34
N THR A 19 -9.45 8.37 0.20
CA THR A 19 -8.70 8.77 -0.98
C THR A 19 -7.45 7.90 -1.15
N SER A 20 -7.30 7.33 -2.35
CA SER A 20 -6.06 6.66 -2.75
C SER A 20 -5.01 7.73 -3.04
N LEU A 21 -3.87 7.70 -2.34
CA LEU A 21 -2.74 8.57 -2.64
C LEU A 21 -2.09 8.17 -3.96
N PHE A 22 -1.74 6.89 -4.06
CA PHE A 22 -1.20 6.26 -5.26
C PHE A 22 -1.35 4.74 -5.18
N GLU A 23 -1.16 4.09 -6.32
CA GLU A 23 -1.15 2.65 -6.50
C GLU A 23 0.04 2.31 -7.40
N GLU A 24 0.82 1.31 -7.03
CA GLU A 24 2.01 0.88 -7.77
C GLU A 24 2.00 -0.64 -7.96
N GLU A 25 2.44 -1.08 -9.14
CA GLU A 25 2.75 -2.48 -9.40
C GLU A 25 4.27 -2.66 -9.31
N LEU A 26 4.68 -3.63 -8.49
CA LEU A 26 6.08 -3.95 -8.21
C LEU A 26 6.33 -5.40 -8.58
N ASP A 27 7.46 -5.68 -9.21
CA ASP A 27 8.00 -7.04 -9.27
C ASP A 27 8.98 -7.21 -8.12
N CYS A 28 8.46 -7.73 -7.00
CA CYS A 28 9.22 -7.88 -5.77
C CYS A 28 8.90 -9.20 -5.05
N ASP A 29 9.72 -9.52 -4.05
CA ASP A 29 9.55 -10.70 -3.22
C ASP A 29 8.39 -10.54 -2.23
N ALA A 30 7.95 -11.66 -1.66
CA ALA A 30 6.80 -11.72 -0.75
C ALA A 30 7.01 -11.00 0.60
N ASP A 31 8.21 -10.52 0.88
CA ASP A 31 8.59 -9.81 2.11
C ASP A 31 8.49 -8.28 1.98
N TYR A 32 8.07 -7.74 0.82
CA TYR A 32 7.86 -6.30 0.64
C TYR A 32 6.93 -5.72 1.71
N PHE A 33 5.94 -6.51 2.17
CA PHE A 33 5.04 -6.14 3.25
C PHE A 33 5.78 -5.66 4.50
N ASP A 34 6.90 -6.29 4.87
CA ASP A 34 7.69 -5.95 6.04
C ASP A 34 8.60 -4.75 5.80
N ARG A 35 8.97 -4.50 4.54
CA ARG A 35 9.81 -3.38 4.11
C ARG A 35 9.06 -2.04 4.02
N ILE A 36 7.72 -2.04 4.04
CA ILE A 36 6.92 -0.81 3.99
C ILE A 36 7.28 0.10 5.18
N PRO A 37 7.71 1.35 4.92
CA PRO A 37 8.19 2.25 5.95
C PRO A 37 7.07 2.71 6.89
N ARG A 38 7.43 3.17 8.08
CA ARG A 38 6.46 3.73 9.05
C ARG A 38 5.89 5.07 8.61
N VAL A 39 6.66 5.82 7.82
CA VAL A 39 6.28 7.12 7.26
C VAL A 39 6.60 7.08 5.76
N ILE A 40 5.65 7.50 4.94
CA ILE A 40 5.82 7.70 3.51
C ILE A 40 5.76 9.19 3.19
N ARG A 41 6.43 9.62 2.13
CA ARG A 41 6.37 10.99 1.63
C ARG A 41 5.71 11.01 0.26
N TYR A 42 4.66 11.81 0.12
CA TYR A 42 3.91 11.94 -1.12
C TYR A 42 3.49 13.39 -1.32
N GLN A 43 3.76 13.96 -2.51
CA GLN A 43 3.45 15.36 -2.84
C GLN A 43 3.87 16.37 -1.76
N GLN A 44 5.10 16.22 -1.22
CA GLN A 44 5.64 17.06 -0.14
C GLN A 44 4.97 16.91 1.24
N HIS A 45 3.98 16.03 1.39
CA HIS A 45 3.37 15.67 2.67
C HIS A 45 3.93 14.36 3.22
N ASP A 46 4.07 14.29 4.53
CA ASP A 46 4.44 13.06 5.22
C ASP A 46 3.17 12.38 5.74
N PHE A 47 3.08 11.05 5.56
CA PHE A 47 1.97 10.25 6.04
C PHE A 47 2.48 9.10 6.90
N GLN A 48 1.90 8.95 8.08
CA GLN A 48 2.19 7.83 8.97
C GLN A 48 1.34 6.62 8.61
N VAL A 49 1.99 5.48 8.40
CA VAL A 49 1.32 4.19 8.23
C VAL A 49 0.66 3.77 9.54
N LYS A 50 -0.63 3.47 9.49
CA LYS A 50 -1.43 3.01 10.64
C LYS A 50 -1.72 1.52 10.58
N SER A 51 -2.02 1.01 9.39
CA SER A 51 -2.17 -0.43 9.19
C SER A 51 -1.80 -0.82 7.77
N LYS A 52 -1.50 -2.11 7.62
CA LYS A 52 -1.17 -2.75 6.35
C LYS A 52 -1.98 -4.04 6.27
N GLU A 53 -2.58 -4.30 5.13
CA GLU A 53 -3.38 -5.50 4.86
C GLU A 53 -2.78 -6.22 3.67
N LEU A 54 -2.54 -7.52 3.80
CA LEU A 54 -1.94 -8.37 2.78
C LEU A 54 -2.97 -9.37 2.27
N GLN A 55 -3.16 -9.40 0.95
CA GLN A 55 -3.97 -10.39 0.26
C GLN A 55 -3.09 -11.10 -0.76
N ARG A 56 -3.01 -12.43 -0.69
CA ARG A 56 -2.30 -13.25 -1.67
C ARG A 56 -3.32 -14.01 -2.50
N LYS A 57 -3.16 -13.99 -3.81
CA LYS A 57 -3.97 -14.75 -4.75
C LYS A 57 -3.04 -15.69 -5.52
N GLN A 58 -3.34 -16.97 -5.44
CA GLN A 58 -2.72 -18.01 -6.25
C GLN A 58 -3.78 -18.50 -7.23
N ILE A 59 -3.56 -18.28 -8.52
CA ILE A 59 -4.46 -18.77 -9.57
C ILE A 59 -3.91 -20.14 -10.00
N PHE A 60 -4.60 -21.21 -9.59
CA PHE A 60 -4.14 -22.59 -9.76
C PHE A 60 -3.98 -23.02 -11.24
N ASP A 61 -4.73 -22.41 -12.16
CA ASP A 61 -4.66 -22.74 -13.60
C ASP A 61 -3.55 -21.97 -14.36
N GLU A 62 -3.06 -20.84 -13.84
CA GLU A 62 -2.14 -19.94 -14.57
C GLU A 62 -0.71 -19.92 -14.00
N PHE A 63 -0.43 -20.66 -12.91
CA PHE A 63 0.85 -20.58 -12.17
C PHE A 63 1.26 -19.14 -11.79
N GLU A 64 0.30 -18.20 -11.77
CA GLU A 64 0.55 -16.81 -11.46
C GLU A 64 0.27 -16.53 -9.98
N GLU A 65 1.32 -16.23 -9.23
CA GLU A 65 1.25 -15.74 -7.87
C GLU A 65 1.22 -14.22 -7.86
N SER A 66 0.13 -13.66 -7.34
CA SER A 66 -0.04 -12.22 -7.17
C SER A 66 -0.29 -11.85 -5.71
N GLN A 67 0.20 -10.68 -5.34
CA GLN A 67 0.10 -10.12 -4.01
C GLN A 67 -0.53 -8.73 -4.11
N ALA A 68 -1.49 -8.44 -3.25
CA ALA A 68 -2.07 -7.11 -3.10
C ALA A 68 -1.85 -6.65 -1.65
N ILE A 69 -1.33 -5.43 -1.49
CA ILE A 69 -1.11 -4.79 -0.20
C ILE A 69 -1.88 -3.49 -0.15
N VAL A 70 -2.73 -3.33 0.86
CA VAL A 70 -3.40 -2.07 1.16
C VAL A 70 -2.75 -1.45 2.38
N VAL A 71 -2.20 -0.26 2.21
CA VAL A 71 -1.54 0.51 3.27
C VAL A 71 -2.44 1.69 3.64
N LYS A 72 -2.89 1.70 4.89
CA LYS A 72 -3.73 2.76 5.43
C LYS A 72 -2.87 3.77 6.17
N VAL A 73 -2.98 5.04 5.78
CA VAL A 73 -2.13 6.12 6.29
C VAL A 73 -2.93 7.29 6.84
N ILE A 74 -2.31 8.10 7.68
CA ILE A 74 -2.84 9.41 8.09
C ILE A 74 -1.83 10.50 7.75
N ALA A 75 -2.30 11.68 7.40
CA ALA A 75 -1.41 12.82 7.21
C ALA A 75 -0.79 13.22 8.56
N LEU A 76 0.52 13.47 8.55
CA LEU A 76 1.22 14.17 9.62
C LEU A 76 1.11 15.67 9.30
N ASN A 77 0.67 16.45 10.29
CA ASN A 77 0.57 17.91 10.15
C ASN A 77 1.95 18.54 9.97
#